data_AF-A0A3E2TMX4-F1
#
_entry.id   AF-A0A3E2TMX4-F1
#
_cell.length_a   1.000
_cell.length_b   1.000
_cell.length_c   1.000
_cell.angle_alpha   90.00
_cell.angle_beta   90.00
_cell.angle_gamma   90.00
#
_symmetry.space_group_name_H-M   'P 1'
#
loop_
_entity.id
_entity.type
_entity.pdbx_description
1 polymer ?
#
loop_
_entity_poly.entity_id
_entity_poly.type
_entity_poly.pdbx_seq_one_letter_code
_entity_poly.pdbx_strand_id
1 'polypeptide(L)' 'MVKLNITTRQAAEAYGFRPNRSSMICCPFHADRNPSMKVDFRFHCFGCGADG' A
#
# COMPACT_ATOMS: atom_id res chain seq x y z
N MET A 1 16.48 12.87 15.07
CA MET A 1 15.02 12.72 14.90
C MET A 1 14.78 11.89 13.65
N VAL A 2 14.65 10.56 13.74
CA VAL A 2 14.56 9.70 12.54
C VAL A 2 13.42 8.72 12.69
N LYS A 3 12.19 9.24 12.63
CA LYS A 3 11.03 8.57 12.04
C LYS A 3 10.17 9.70 11.48
N LEU A 4 10.62 10.27 10.35
CA LEU A 4 9.70 11.03 9.51
C LEU A 4 8.48 10.13 9.33
N ASN A 5 7.29 10.64 9.61
CA ASN A 5 6.02 9.97 9.35
C ASN A 5 5.88 9.73 7.85
N ILE A 6 6.71 8.85 7.29
CA ILE A 6 6.53 8.32 5.94
C ILE A 6 5.28 7.48 6.09
N THR A 7 4.16 8.12 5.77
CA THR A 7 2.87 7.44 5.68
C THR A 7 3.03 6.28 4.71
N THR A 8 2.29 5.22 4.92
CA THR A 8 2.37 4.02 4.07
C THR A 8 2.06 4.38 2.62
N ARG A 9 1.26 5.44 2.40
CA ARG A 9 1.07 6.10 1.11
C ARG A 9 2.37 6.60 0.47
N GLN A 10 3.21 7.35 1.20
CA GLN A 10 4.49 7.85 0.69
C GLN A 10 5.47 6.71 0.44
N ALA A 11 5.45 5.66 1.26
CA ALA A 11 6.21 4.45 0.99
C ALA A 11 5.74 3.83 -0.34
N ALA A 12 4.44 3.66 -0.53
CA ALA A 12 3.87 3.14 -1.78
C ALA A 12 4.27 3.99 -3.00
N GLU A 13 4.17 5.32 -2.89
CA GLU A 13 4.62 6.26 -3.93
C GLU A 13 6.13 6.15 -4.21
N ALA A 14 6.96 5.98 -3.18
CA ALA A 14 8.40 5.76 -3.34
C ALA A 14 8.74 4.42 -4.03
N TYR A 15 7.91 3.39 -3.83
CA TYR A 15 7.98 2.12 -4.56
C TYR A 15 7.35 2.19 -5.96
N GLY A 16 6.86 3.35 -6.40
CA GLY A 16 6.27 3.56 -7.73
C GLY A 16 4.78 3.25 -7.82
N PHE A 17 4.12 2.91 -6.72
CA PHE A 17 2.68 2.71 -6.68
C PHE A 17 1.96 4.05 -6.56
N ARG A 18 0.88 4.23 -7.32
CA ARG A 18 0.01 5.41 -7.21
C ARG A 18 -1.28 5.02 -6.51
N PRO A 19 -1.35 5.13 -5.16
CA PRO A 19 -2.59 4.87 -4.44
C PRO A 19 -3.71 5.79 -4.95
N ASN A 20 -4.87 5.19 -5.21
CA ASN A 20 -6.05 5.93 -5.65
C ASN A 20 -6.60 6.84 -4.54
N ARG A 21 -7.72 7.54 -4.78
CA ARG A 21 -8.37 8.39 -3.76
C ARG A 21 -8.79 7.62 -2.50
N SER A 22 -8.97 6.30 -2.60
CA SER A 22 -9.29 5.40 -1.49
C SER A 22 -8.05 4.76 -0.85
N SER A 23 -6.84 5.23 -1.19
CA SER A 23 -5.57 4.68 -0.74
C SER A 23 -5.40 3.18 -1.04
N MET A 24 -5.89 2.72 -2.19
CA MET A 24 -5.71 1.33 -2.64
C MET A 24 -4.69 1.22 -3.77
N ILE A 25 -3.92 0.13 -3.75
CA ILE A 25 -2.95 -0.28 -4.78
C ILE A 25 -3.14 -1.75 -5.14
N CYS A 26 -2.59 -2.17 -6.28
CA CYS A 26 -2.41 -3.59 -6.56
C CYS A 26 -1.37 -4.18 -5.60
N CYS A 27 -1.65 -5.34 -5.03
CA CYS A 27 -0.75 -5.97 -4.08
C CYS A 27 0.58 -6.36 -4.75
N PRO A 28 1.74 -5.97 -4.20
CA PRO A 28 3.04 -6.41 -4.72
C PRO A 28 3.38 -7.87 -4.36
N PHE A 29 2.67 -8.47 -3.40
CA PHE A 29 2.96 -9.82 -2.89
C PHE A 29 2.28 -10.94 -3.70
N HIS A 30 1.37 -10.61 -4.61
CA HIS A 30 0.77 -11.58 -5.53
C HIS A 30 0.40 -10.92 -6.86
N ALA A 31 0.13 -11.74 -7.88
CA ALA A 31 -0.30 -11.26 -9.18
C ALA A 31 -1.74 -10.72 -9.10
N ASP A 32 -1.88 -9.45 -8.72
CA ASP A 32 -3.16 -8.77 -8.58
C ASP A 32 -3.46 -7.91 -9.80
N ARG A 33 -4.71 -7.97 -10.29
CA ARG A 33 -5.17 -7.17 -11.45
C ARG A 33 -5.98 -5.95 -11.03
N ASN A 34 -6.59 -5.96 -9.85
CA ASN A 34 -7.41 -4.87 -9.34
C ASN A 34 -6.83 -4.40 -8.01
N PRO A 35 -6.93 -3.12 -7.63
CA PRO A 35 -6.43 -2.68 -6.33
C PRO A 35 -7.11 -3.44 -5.18
N SER A 36 -6.41 -4.39 -4.56
CA SER A 36 -6.90 -5.16 -3.40
C SER A 36 -6.14 -4.85 -2.11
N MET A 37 -5.08 -4.04 -2.17
CA MET A 37 -4.30 -3.64 -1.02
C MET A 37 -4.61 -2.21 -0.62
N LYS A 38 -5.04 -2.00 0.63
CA LYS A 38 -5.20 -0.68 1.24
C LYS A 38 -3.89 -0.27 1.89
N VAL A 39 -3.49 0.99 1.71
CA VAL A 39 -2.19 1.53 2.12
C VAL A 39 -2.41 2.90 2.77
N ASP A 40 -2.84 2.90 4.04
CA ASP A 40 -3.13 4.11 4.81
C ASP A 40 -2.03 4.42 5.83
N PHE A 41 -2.23 4.07 7.11
CA PHE A 41 -1.20 4.05 8.15
C PHE A 41 -0.57 2.67 8.30
N ARG A 42 -1.29 1.66 7.83
CA ARG A 42 -0.88 0.27 7.69
C ARG A 42 -1.11 -0.16 6.25
N PHE A 43 -0.55 -1.29 5.86
CA PHE A 43 -0.94 -1.95 4.63
C PHE A 43 -1.72 -3.22 4.95
N HIS A 44 -2.79 -3.46 4.20
CA HIS A 44 -3.54 -4.70 4.30
C HIS A 44 -4.10 -5.09 2.93
N CYS A 45 -3.83 -6.31 2.50
CA CYS A 45 -4.32 -6.86 1.25
C CYS A 45 -5.46 -7.85 1.48
N PHE A 46 -6.65 -7.50 0.99
CA PHE A 46 -7.83 -8.35 1.10
C PHE A 46 -7.80 -9.58 0.18
N GLY A 47 -6.94 -9.59 -0.85
CA GLY A 47 -6.84 -10.71 -1.80
C GLY A 47 -5.93 -11.85 -1.32
N CYS A 48 -4.85 -11.54 -0.60
CA CYS A 48 -3.86 -12.54 -0.16
C CYS A 48 -3.60 -12.55 1.36
N GLY A 49 -4.15 -11.59 2.11
CA GLY A 49 -3.98 -11.49 3.56
C GLY A 49 -2.67 -10.86 4.02
N ALA A 50 -1.83 -10.33 3.12
CA ALA A 50 -0.61 -9.60 3.50
C ALA A 50 -0.96 -8.36 4.36
N ASP A 51 -0.29 -8.18 5.50
CA ASP A 51 -0.49 -7.06 6.41
C ASP A 51 0.83 -6.45 6.91
N GLY A 52 0.78 -5.21 7.43
CA GLY A 52 1.88 -4.56 8.18
C GLY A 52 1.68 -3.08 8.51
#